data_AF-A0A212RAB1-F1
#
_entry.id   AF-A0A212RAB1-F1
#
_cell.length_a   1.000
_cell.length_b   1.000
_cell.length_c   1.000
_cell.angle_alpha   90.00
_cell.angle_beta   90.00
_cell.angle_gamma   90.00
#
_symmetry.space_group_name_H-M   'P 1'
#
loop_
_entity.id
_entity.type
_entity.pdbx_description
1 polymer ?
#
loop_
_entity_poly.entity_id
_entity_poly.type
_entity_poly.pdbx_seq_one_letter_code
_entity_poly.pdbx_strand_id
1 'polypeptide(L)'
;MLSWLPIVVMAVVAGIDISAGPEAGFLPLVSLGPAFAGLIGTWRRTALIGGVALLLCAGLGVYDGLFDTQRGWTAMASVAGVTLAGVLASGSRMRREAELAGVRSIAEVTQSVLMRPVPRHVGELRTAVSYTSAVAESRIGGDLYEVVASPYGVRVIVGDVQGKGLAAVATAASVLGVFREAAHDEPDLTSLAARLERTVAREEDGEKFVTAVIAEIHADERVTVFLNCGHPPPMIVRADGSTDLRCPPAYALPLGLGMHGGEPPLTHRSRFAPGDQLLLYTDGVTEARDADGTFYPLRERAGLLGDADAEEALEALRGDVVRHANGPLHDDAAMMLLRYRQR
;
A
#
# COMPACT_ATOMS: atom_id res chain seq x y z
N MET A 1 8.37 -21.22 -16.99
CA MET A 1 7.85 -22.57 -17.31
C MET A 1 6.33 -22.59 -17.58
N LEU A 2 5.48 -21.89 -16.81
CA LEU A 2 4.02 -21.91 -16.97
C LEU A 2 3.50 -21.53 -18.39
N SER A 3 4.25 -20.71 -19.12
CA SER A 3 3.86 -20.26 -20.46
C SER A 3 3.82 -21.38 -21.51
N TRP A 4 4.59 -22.46 -21.39
CA TRP A 4 4.59 -23.54 -22.38
C TRP A 4 3.57 -24.64 -22.09
N LEU A 5 2.94 -24.60 -20.92
CA LEU A 5 2.02 -25.61 -20.41
C LEU A 5 0.86 -25.93 -21.37
N PRO A 6 0.19 -24.96 -22.03
CA PRO A 6 -0.89 -25.26 -22.98
C PRO A 6 -0.42 -26.10 -24.18
N ILE A 7 0.79 -25.85 -24.67
CA ILE A 7 1.34 -26.53 -25.86
C ILE A 7 1.75 -27.95 -25.49
N VAL A 8 2.41 -28.12 -24.34
CA VAL A 8 2.84 -29.42 -23.84
C VAL A 8 1.64 -30.33 -23.61
N VAL A 9 0.57 -29.82 -22.99
CA VAL A 9 -0.66 -30.60 -22.74
C VAL A 9 -1.29 -31.07 -24.05
N MET A 10 -1.40 -30.19 -25.06
CA MET A 10 -1.94 -30.59 -26.37
C MET A 10 -1.08 -31.64 -27.08
N ALA A 11 0.26 -31.51 -27.01
CA ALA A 11 1.18 -32.46 -27.61
C ALA A 11 1.10 -33.85 -26.95
N VAL A 12 0.97 -33.90 -25.62
CA VAL A 12 0.79 -35.15 -24.87
C VAL A 12 -0.54 -35.81 -25.24
N VAL A 13 -1.64 -35.04 -25.27
CA VAL A 13 -2.96 -35.56 -25.67
C VAL A 13 -2.93 -36.13 -27.08
N ALA A 14 -2.32 -35.43 -28.04
CA ALA A 14 -2.19 -35.90 -29.41
C ALA A 14 -1.35 -37.20 -29.51
N GLY A 15 -0.26 -37.29 -28.74
CA GLY A 15 0.55 -38.51 -28.69
C GLY A 15 -0.21 -39.72 -28.13
N ILE A 16 -1.01 -39.51 -27.09
CA ILE A 16 -1.87 -40.55 -26.50
C ILE A 16 -2.92 -41.02 -27.50
N ASP A 17 -3.60 -40.09 -28.17
CA ASP A 17 -4.64 -40.37 -29.16
C ASP A 17 -4.11 -41.23 -30.31
N ILE A 18 -2.95 -40.87 -30.88
CA ILE A 18 -2.27 -41.64 -31.94
C ILE A 18 -1.89 -43.06 -31.46
N SER A 19 -1.45 -43.20 -30.21
CA SER A 19 -1.03 -44.50 -29.67
C SER A 19 -2.18 -45.43 -29.28
N ALA A 20 -3.33 -44.88 -28.87
CA ALA A 20 -4.49 -45.62 -28.42
C ALA A 20 -5.42 -46.03 -29.57
N GLY A 21 -5.33 -45.32 -30.71
CA GLY A 21 -6.08 -45.60 -31.93
C GLY A 21 -7.51 -45.03 -31.94
N PRO A 22 -8.22 -45.15 -33.08
CA PRO A 22 -9.46 -44.39 -33.37
C PRO A 22 -10.65 -44.69 -32.44
N GLU A 23 -10.63 -45.83 -31.74
CA GLU A 23 -11.74 -46.26 -30.89
C GLU A 23 -11.76 -45.60 -29.50
N ALA A 24 -10.64 -45.02 -29.05
CA ALA A 24 -10.49 -44.54 -27.68
C ALA A 24 -11.13 -43.15 -27.42
N GLY A 25 -11.27 -42.32 -28.46
CA GLY A 25 -12.08 -41.09 -28.41
C GLY A 25 -11.51 -39.95 -27.55
N PHE A 26 -10.19 -39.72 -27.56
CA PHE A 26 -9.54 -38.69 -26.73
C PHE A 26 -9.49 -37.29 -27.36
N LEU A 27 -9.89 -37.13 -28.62
CA LEU A 27 -10.00 -35.86 -29.35
C LEU A 27 -10.53 -34.65 -28.55
N PRO A 28 -11.60 -34.75 -27.73
CA PRO A 28 -12.09 -33.62 -26.92
C PRO A 28 -11.08 -33.09 -25.89
N LEU A 29 -10.11 -33.90 -25.45
CA LEU A 29 -9.11 -33.51 -24.44
C LEU A 29 -8.10 -32.49 -24.99
N VAL A 30 -8.01 -32.30 -26.31
CA VAL A 30 -7.22 -31.23 -26.93
C VAL A 30 -7.70 -29.84 -26.47
N SER A 31 -8.96 -29.73 -26.03
CA SER A 31 -9.54 -28.52 -25.43
C SER A 31 -8.87 -28.07 -24.11
N LEU A 32 -8.09 -28.93 -23.45
CA LEU A 32 -7.31 -28.55 -22.26
C LEU A 32 -6.28 -27.47 -22.57
N GLY A 33 -5.69 -27.45 -23.77
CA GLY A 33 -4.75 -26.41 -24.17
C GLY A 33 -5.36 -25.00 -24.10
N PRO A 34 -6.47 -24.73 -24.82
CA PRO A 34 -7.19 -23.47 -24.74
C PRO A 34 -7.67 -23.12 -23.32
N ALA A 35 -8.07 -24.10 -22.52
CA ALA A 35 -8.45 -23.89 -21.12
C ALA A 35 -7.28 -23.33 -20.28
N PHE A 36 -6.10 -23.97 -20.34
CA PHE A 36 -4.90 -23.50 -19.64
C PHE A 36 -4.38 -22.17 -20.20
N ALA A 37 -4.49 -21.96 -21.52
CA ALA A 37 -4.15 -20.69 -22.15
C ALA A 37 -5.04 -19.56 -21.63
N GLY A 38 -6.33 -19.81 -21.44
CA GLY A 38 -7.29 -18.86 -20.89
C GLY A 38 -6.97 -18.45 -19.45
N LEU A 39 -6.44 -19.36 -18.64
CA LEU A 39 -6.08 -19.10 -17.25
C LEU A 39 -4.84 -18.20 -17.11
N ILE A 40 -3.83 -18.40 -17.97
CA ILE A 40 -2.49 -17.82 -17.77
C ILE A 40 -2.20 -16.68 -18.78
N GLY A 41 -2.90 -16.64 -19.91
CA GLY A 41 -2.55 -15.79 -21.05
C GLY A 41 -3.52 -14.65 -21.32
N THR A 42 -3.18 -13.84 -22.32
CA THR A 42 -4.08 -12.81 -22.87
C THR A 42 -5.14 -13.45 -23.77
N TRP A 43 -6.26 -12.76 -23.98
CA TRP A 43 -7.34 -13.25 -24.87
C TRP A 43 -6.82 -13.56 -26.28
N ARG A 44 -5.86 -12.78 -26.81
CA ARG A 44 -5.20 -13.01 -28.10
C ARG A 44 -4.46 -14.35 -28.13
N ARG A 45 -3.74 -14.65 -27.05
CA ARG A 45 -2.96 -15.89 -26.91
C ARG A 45 -3.87 -17.10 -26.76
N THR A 46 -4.95 -16.98 -26.00
CA THR A 46 -5.98 -18.01 -25.85
C THR A 46 -6.67 -18.30 -27.17
N ALA A 47 -6.99 -17.26 -27.96
CA ALA A 47 -7.56 -17.41 -29.29
C ALA A 47 -6.59 -18.12 -30.26
N LEU A 48 -5.30 -17.75 -30.24
CA LEU A 48 -4.27 -18.41 -31.06
C LEU A 48 -4.15 -19.91 -30.71
N ILE A 49 -4.04 -20.23 -29.42
CA ILE A 49 -3.93 -21.62 -28.94
C ILE A 49 -5.21 -22.40 -29.23
N GLY A 50 -6.38 -21.77 -29.11
CA GLY A 50 -7.67 -22.28 -29.56
C GLY A 50 -7.71 -22.65 -31.04
N GLY A 51 -7.20 -21.76 -31.89
CA GLY A 51 -7.09 -22.03 -33.33
C GLY A 51 -6.17 -23.22 -33.63
N VAL A 52 -5.03 -23.33 -32.94
CA VAL A 52 -4.12 -24.47 -33.07
C VAL A 52 -4.78 -25.77 -32.59
N ALA A 53 -5.51 -25.74 -31.47
CA ALA A 53 -6.26 -26.87 -30.95
C ALA A 53 -7.33 -27.37 -31.93
N LEU A 54 -8.05 -26.45 -32.59
CA LEU A 54 -9.04 -26.80 -33.62
C LEU A 54 -8.40 -27.42 -34.86
N LEU A 55 -7.28 -26.86 -35.33
CA LEU A 55 -6.53 -27.43 -36.46
C LEU A 55 -5.98 -28.82 -36.14
N LEU A 56 -5.47 -29.01 -34.93
CA LEU A 56 -4.96 -30.30 -34.45
C LEU A 56 -6.10 -31.34 -34.35
N CYS A 57 -7.25 -30.93 -33.81
CA CYS A 57 -8.45 -31.76 -33.71
C CYS A 57 -8.98 -32.15 -35.11
N ALA A 58 -8.99 -31.21 -36.06
CA ALA A 58 -9.35 -31.51 -37.45
C ALA A 58 -8.34 -32.45 -38.13
N GLY A 59 -7.03 -32.28 -37.91
CA GLY A 59 -6.00 -33.17 -38.45
C GLY A 59 -6.12 -34.60 -37.94
N LEU A 60 -6.28 -34.77 -36.61
CA LEU A 60 -6.49 -36.07 -35.97
C LEU A 60 -7.81 -36.72 -36.43
N GLY A 61 -8.89 -35.93 -36.52
CA GLY A 61 -10.17 -36.43 -37.01
C GLY A 61 -10.13 -36.94 -38.47
N VAL A 62 -9.31 -36.33 -39.34
CA VAL A 62 -9.08 -36.83 -40.71
C VAL A 62 -8.28 -38.12 -40.69
N TYR A 63 -7.23 -38.19 -39.85
CA TYR A 63 -6.39 -39.37 -39.71
C TYR A 63 -7.19 -40.60 -39.22
N ASP A 64 -8.08 -40.40 -38.25
CA ASP A 64 -8.91 -41.46 -37.67
C ASP A 64 -10.18 -41.78 -38.48
N GLY A 65 -10.46 -41.04 -39.56
CA GLY A 65 -11.68 -41.21 -40.37
C GLY A 65 -12.98 -40.82 -39.63
N LEU A 66 -12.90 -40.03 -38.57
CA LEU A 66 -14.00 -39.71 -37.66
C LEU A 66 -14.95 -38.60 -38.16
N PHE A 67 -14.69 -38.02 -39.34
CA PHE A 67 -15.52 -36.94 -39.91
C PHE A 67 -16.90 -37.40 -40.39
N ASP A 68 -17.06 -38.69 -40.69
CA ASP A 68 -18.35 -39.28 -41.08
C ASP A 68 -19.18 -39.75 -39.87
N THR A 69 -18.68 -39.52 -38.65
CA THR A 69 -19.30 -39.97 -37.39
C THR A 69 -19.66 -38.79 -36.49
N GLN A 70 -20.74 -38.92 -35.69
CA GLN A 70 -21.14 -37.90 -34.69
C GLN A 70 -20.02 -37.54 -33.70
N ARG A 71 -19.04 -38.42 -33.49
CA ARG A 71 -17.90 -38.22 -32.59
C ARG A 71 -16.94 -37.10 -33.03
N GLY A 72 -16.69 -36.92 -34.33
CA GLY A 72 -15.83 -35.84 -34.82
C GLY A 72 -16.45 -34.47 -34.60
N TRP A 73 -17.75 -34.34 -34.87
CA TRP A 73 -18.50 -33.10 -34.68
C TRP A 73 -18.63 -32.68 -33.21
N THR A 74 -18.86 -33.64 -32.30
CA THR A 74 -18.94 -33.33 -30.86
C THR A 74 -17.57 -32.91 -30.29
N ALA A 75 -16.47 -33.53 -30.73
CA ALA A 75 -15.13 -33.12 -30.35
C ALA A 75 -14.80 -31.70 -30.82
N MET A 76 -15.08 -31.38 -32.08
CA MET A 76 -14.87 -30.04 -32.64
C MET A 76 -15.69 -28.97 -31.91
N ALA A 77 -16.97 -29.27 -31.65
CA ALA A 77 -17.87 -28.39 -30.90
C ALA A 77 -17.36 -28.16 -29.47
N SER A 78 -16.83 -29.20 -28.81
CA SER A 78 -16.25 -29.07 -27.47
C SER A 78 -15.01 -28.16 -27.44
N VAL A 79 -14.07 -28.34 -28.39
CA VAL A 79 -12.85 -27.53 -28.48
C VAL A 79 -13.19 -26.08 -28.82
N ALA A 80 -14.15 -25.85 -29.73
CA ALA A 80 -14.65 -24.52 -30.07
C ALA A 80 -15.31 -23.84 -28.86
N GLY A 81 -16.17 -24.56 -28.13
CA GLY A 81 -16.85 -24.07 -26.94
C GLY A 81 -15.88 -23.68 -25.82
N VAL A 82 -14.91 -24.55 -25.51
CA VAL A 82 -13.88 -24.27 -24.49
C VAL A 82 -12.98 -23.10 -24.90
N THR A 83 -12.62 -23.00 -26.19
CA THR A 83 -11.86 -21.86 -26.71
C THR A 83 -12.63 -20.56 -26.55
N LEU A 84 -13.90 -20.53 -26.93
CA LEU A 84 -14.75 -19.34 -26.80
C LEU A 84 -14.90 -18.93 -25.33
N ALA A 85 -15.21 -19.88 -24.45
CA ALA A 85 -15.30 -19.64 -23.02
C ALA A 85 -13.97 -19.11 -22.43
N GLY A 86 -12.84 -19.68 -22.83
CA GLY A 86 -11.51 -19.24 -22.42
C GLY A 86 -11.17 -17.82 -22.89
N VAL A 87 -11.52 -17.46 -24.13
CA VAL A 87 -11.33 -16.11 -24.68
C VAL A 87 -12.21 -15.10 -23.95
N LEU A 88 -13.48 -15.41 -23.72
CA LEU A 88 -14.41 -14.55 -22.97
C LEU A 88 -13.97 -14.35 -21.52
N ALA A 89 -13.57 -15.43 -20.84
CA ALA A 89 -13.05 -15.37 -19.47
C ALA A 89 -11.76 -14.55 -19.37
N SER A 90 -10.81 -14.76 -20.30
CA SER A 90 -9.56 -13.99 -20.37
C SER A 90 -9.83 -12.51 -20.64
N GLY A 91 -10.74 -12.21 -21.56
CA GLY A 91 -11.12 -10.83 -21.91
C GLY A 91 -11.79 -10.11 -20.74
N SER A 92 -12.71 -10.77 -20.03
CA SER A 92 -13.35 -10.25 -18.82
C SER A 92 -12.34 -10.00 -17.70
N ARG A 93 -11.43 -10.96 -17.46
CA ARG A 93 -10.33 -10.81 -16.49
C ARG A 93 -9.46 -9.59 -16.81
N MET A 94 -8.99 -9.47 -18.06
CA MET A 94 -8.14 -8.35 -18.48
C MET A 94 -8.87 -7.00 -18.37
N ARG A 95 -10.18 -6.94 -18.65
CA ARG A 95 -10.96 -5.70 -18.47
C ARG A 95 -11.05 -5.31 -16.99
N ARG A 96 -11.33 -6.27 -16.11
CA ARG A 96 -11.35 -6.05 -14.66
C ARG A 96 -9.98 -5.60 -14.15
N GLU A 97 -8.91 -6.26 -14.59
CA GLU A 97 -7.53 -5.87 -14.25
C GLU A 97 -7.21 -4.45 -14.74
N ALA A 98 -7.62 -4.09 -15.97
CA ALA A 98 -7.40 -2.76 -16.52
C ALA A 98 -8.23 -1.67 -15.82
N GLU A 99 -9.47 -1.95 -15.46
CA GLU A 99 -10.33 -1.05 -14.68
C GLU A 99 -9.76 -0.82 -13.28
N LEU A 100 -9.30 -1.89 -12.61
CA LEU A 100 -8.59 -1.81 -11.33
C LEU A 100 -7.30 -1.00 -11.45
N ALA A 101 -6.52 -1.18 -12.52
CA ALA A 101 -5.32 -0.38 -12.77
C ALA A 101 -5.63 1.11 -13.01
N GLY A 102 -6.73 1.42 -13.72
CA GLY A 102 -7.17 2.79 -13.97
C GLY A 102 -7.58 3.53 -12.70
N VAL A 103 -8.36 2.88 -11.82
CA VAL A 103 -8.73 3.44 -10.51
C VAL A 103 -7.49 3.64 -9.62
N ARG A 104 -6.50 2.74 -9.71
CA ARG A 104 -5.27 2.84 -8.93
C ARG A 104 -4.39 4.03 -9.34
N SER A 105 -4.19 4.23 -10.64
CA SER A 105 -3.38 5.35 -11.15
C SER A 105 -3.97 6.71 -10.77
N ILE A 106 -5.31 6.85 -10.77
CA ILE A 106 -5.97 8.08 -10.33
C ILE A 106 -5.75 8.31 -8.83
N ALA A 107 -5.82 7.25 -8.02
CA ALA A 107 -5.62 7.34 -6.58
C ALA A 107 -4.17 7.70 -6.20
N GLU A 108 -3.17 7.14 -6.88
CA GLU A 108 -1.75 7.50 -6.69
C GLU A 108 -1.48 8.97 -7.04
N VAL A 109 -2.01 9.42 -8.18
CA VAL A 109 -1.92 10.83 -8.58
C VAL A 109 -2.65 11.72 -7.57
N THR A 110 -3.83 11.31 -7.11
CA THR A 110 -4.59 12.07 -6.11
C THR A 110 -3.84 12.16 -4.78
N GLN A 111 -3.26 11.07 -4.29
CA GLN A 111 -2.46 11.05 -3.07
C GLN A 111 -1.22 11.97 -3.19
N SER A 112 -0.53 11.93 -4.33
CA SER A 112 0.62 12.81 -4.60
C SER A 112 0.25 14.30 -4.70
N VAL A 113 -0.99 14.61 -5.11
CA VAL A 113 -1.50 15.99 -5.17
C VAL A 113 -1.99 16.47 -3.80
N LEU A 114 -2.43 15.56 -2.93
CA LEU A 114 -2.92 15.86 -1.60
C LEU A 114 -1.80 16.06 -0.58
N MET A 115 -0.72 15.29 -0.67
CA MET A 115 0.50 15.49 0.11
C MET A 115 1.31 16.62 -0.51
N ARG A 116 1.14 17.84 0.01
CA ARG A 116 1.93 18.99 -0.45
C ARG A 116 3.41 18.71 -0.17
N PRO A 117 4.33 19.15 -1.04
CA PRO A 117 5.76 19.08 -0.74
C PRO A 117 6.00 19.79 0.59
N VAL A 118 6.40 19.05 1.62
CA VAL A 118 6.69 19.64 2.92
C VAL A 118 7.87 20.60 2.73
N PRO A 119 7.73 21.88 3.11
CA PRO A 119 8.82 22.84 2.93
C PRO A 119 10.02 22.37 3.73
N ARG A 120 11.21 22.29 3.11
CA ARG A 120 12.48 21.91 3.77
C ARG A 120 12.78 22.71 5.04
N HIS A 121 12.21 23.90 5.15
CA HIS A 121 12.36 24.78 6.29
C HIS A 121 11.00 25.35 6.69
N VAL A 122 10.68 25.26 7.98
CA VAL A 122 9.49 25.85 8.58
C VAL A 122 9.91 26.56 9.85
N GLY A 123 9.92 27.90 9.83
CA GLY A 123 10.49 28.71 10.90
C GLY A 123 11.98 28.40 11.13
N GLU A 124 12.34 28.07 12.37
CA GLU A 124 13.71 27.67 12.77
C GLU A 124 14.00 26.18 12.58
N LEU A 125 13.03 25.40 12.08
CA LEU A 125 13.16 23.96 11.89
C LEU A 125 13.54 23.62 10.46
N ARG A 126 14.41 22.62 10.33
CA ARG A 126 14.63 21.86 9.10
C ARG A 126 13.82 20.58 9.17
N THR A 127 13.10 20.30 8.10
CA THR A 127 12.21 19.14 7.98
C THR A 127 12.69 18.26 6.84
N ALA A 128 12.51 16.96 6.99
CA ALA A 128 12.63 15.99 5.90
C ALA A 128 11.50 14.97 6.03
N VAL A 129 11.07 14.45 4.89
CA VAL A 129 10.04 13.42 4.83
C VAL A 129 10.50 12.31 3.90
N SER A 130 10.28 11.07 4.33
CA SER A 130 10.48 9.88 3.53
C SER A 130 9.18 9.09 3.53
N TYR A 131 8.62 8.84 2.35
CA TYR A 131 7.46 7.97 2.16
C TYR A 131 7.84 6.79 1.27
N THR A 132 7.59 5.58 1.74
CA THR A 132 7.79 4.34 0.98
C THR A 132 6.48 3.60 0.89
N SER A 133 5.99 3.37 -0.33
CA SER A 133 4.77 2.59 -0.54
C SER A 133 5.04 1.09 -0.60
N ALA A 134 4.13 0.28 -0.07
CA ALA A 134 4.19 -1.18 -0.11
C ALA A 134 3.87 -1.75 -1.50
N VAL A 135 4.93 -2.21 -2.20
CA VAL A 135 4.93 -3.01 -3.45
C VAL A 135 4.46 -2.27 -4.72
N ALA A 136 5.27 -2.42 -5.78
CA ALA A 136 5.18 -1.78 -7.10
C ALA A 136 3.92 -2.03 -7.96
N GLU A 137 2.87 -2.71 -7.46
CA GLU A 137 1.70 -3.07 -8.29
C GLU A 137 0.31 -2.92 -7.64
N SER A 138 0.14 -2.50 -6.36
CA SER A 138 -1.24 -2.55 -5.83
C SER A 138 -1.74 -1.73 -4.64
N ARG A 139 -1.02 -0.84 -3.94
CA ARG A 139 -1.63 -0.22 -2.74
C ARG A 139 -1.32 1.27 -2.59
N ILE A 140 -2.36 2.08 -2.77
CA ILE A 140 -2.40 3.47 -2.34
C ILE A 140 -2.62 3.48 -0.83
N GLY A 141 -1.75 4.20 -0.11
CA GLY A 141 -1.69 4.15 1.35
C GLY A 141 -2.61 5.09 2.10
N GLY A 142 -2.89 4.71 3.35
CA GLY A 142 -3.63 5.50 4.34
C GLY A 142 -2.76 6.54 5.07
N ASP A 143 -1.44 6.42 4.97
CA ASP A 143 -0.49 7.34 5.59
C ASP A 143 -0.73 8.81 5.21
N LEU A 144 -0.74 9.67 6.22
CA LEU A 144 -0.85 11.11 6.08
C LEU A 144 0.22 11.81 6.92
N TYR A 145 0.71 12.92 6.40
CA TYR A 145 1.58 13.81 7.14
C TYR A 145 1.45 15.25 6.63
N GLU A 146 1.67 16.23 7.51
CA GLU A 146 1.68 17.64 7.13
C GLU A 146 2.44 18.48 8.16
N VAL A 147 3.01 19.60 7.71
CA VAL A 147 3.66 20.60 8.57
C VAL A 147 3.12 21.98 8.28
N VAL A 148 2.68 22.68 9.33
CA VAL A 148 2.11 24.03 9.23
C VAL A 148 2.81 24.95 10.22
N ALA A 149 3.32 26.08 9.73
CA ALA A 149 3.67 27.20 10.60
C ALA A 149 2.39 27.95 10.98
N SER A 150 2.08 28.04 12.27
CA SER A 150 0.91 28.74 12.79
C SER A 150 1.31 29.85 13.76
N PRO A 151 0.36 30.71 14.18
CA PRO A 151 0.59 31.70 15.23
C PRO A 151 1.03 31.10 16.58
N TYR A 152 0.79 29.80 16.79
CA TYR A 152 1.08 29.09 18.04
C TYR A 152 2.40 28.32 18.02
N GLY A 153 3.05 28.21 16.85
CA GLY A 153 4.29 27.46 16.66
C GLY A 153 4.26 26.64 15.37
N VAL A 154 5.20 25.70 15.23
CA VAL A 154 5.16 24.74 14.11
C VAL A 154 4.33 23.54 14.53
N ARG A 155 3.21 23.29 13.84
CA ARG A 155 2.34 22.14 14.05
C ARG A 155 2.62 21.07 13.01
N VAL A 156 2.70 19.83 13.46
CA VAL A 156 2.96 18.65 12.64
C VAL A 156 1.89 17.61 12.93
N ILE A 157 1.44 16.92 11.89
CA ILE A 157 0.64 15.71 12.02
C ILE A 157 1.32 14.59 11.25
N VAL A 158 1.35 13.39 11.83
CA VAL A 158 1.63 12.13 11.14
C VAL A 158 0.58 11.13 11.60
N GLY A 159 0.05 10.34 10.67
CA GLY A 159 -0.99 9.37 10.98
C GLY A 159 -1.16 8.34 9.88
N ASP A 160 -1.99 7.34 10.18
CA ASP A 160 -2.41 6.32 9.22
C ASP A 160 -3.93 6.13 9.31
N VAL A 161 -4.57 6.12 8.14
CA VAL A 161 -5.99 5.86 7.97
C VAL A 161 -6.19 4.36 7.83
N GLN A 162 -7.04 3.80 8.68
CA GLN A 162 -7.42 2.40 8.58
C GLN A 162 -8.09 2.10 7.24
N GLY A 163 -7.57 1.08 6.57
CA GLY A 163 -8.02 0.67 5.24
C GLY A 163 -6.99 1.05 4.17
N LYS A 164 -7.30 0.74 2.91
CA LYS A 164 -6.38 1.01 1.78
C LYS A 164 -7.17 1.48 0.57
N GLY A 165 -6.47 2.08 -0.39
CA GLY A 165 -7.09 2.52 -1.65
C GLY A 165 -7.78 3.87 -1.57
N LEU A 166 -8.62 4.17 -2.55
CA LEU A 166 -9.17 5.51 -2.77
C LEU A 166 -10.01 6.04 -1.59
N ALA A 167 -10.70 5.15 -0.87
CA ALA A 167 -11.49 5.51 0.30
C ALA A 167 -10.62 6.02 1.45
N ALA A 168 -9.45 5.41 1.69
CA ALA A 168 -8.49 5.85 2.71
C ALA A 168 -7.87 7.20 2.34
N VAL A 169 -7.54 7.40 1.04
CA VAL A 169 -7.04 8.68 0.54
C VAL A 169 -8.03 9.82 0.71
N ALA A 170 -9.33 9.56 0.47
CA ALA A 170 -10.36 10.57 0.66
C ALA A 170 -10.43 11.01 2.14
N THR A 171 -10.41 10.06 3.07
CA THR A 171 -10.39 10.36 4.51
C THR A 171 -9.11 11.11 4.90
N ALA A 172 -7.93 10.70 4.42
CA ALA A 172 -6.67 11.40 4.63
C ALA A 172 -6.73 12.85 4.10
N ALA A 173 -7.30 13.07 2.92
CA ALA A 173 -7.51 14.39 2.33
C ALA A 173 -8.37 15.29 3.23
N SER A 174 -9.47 14.76 3.73
CA SER A 174 -10.38 15.46 4.64
C SER A 174 -9.68 15.85 5.94
N VAL A 175 -8.94 14.92 6.55
CA VAL A 175 -8.16 15.16 7.78
C VAL A 175 -7.09 16.22 7.54
N LEU A 176 -6.30 16.11 6.49
CA LEU A 176 -5.25 17.10 6.16
C LEU A 176 -5.84 18.48 5.82
N GLY A 177 -6.98 18.53 5.14
CA GLY A 177 -7.71 19.76 4.84
C GLY A 177 -8.11 20.51 6.11
N VAL A 178 -8.73 19.80 7.07
CA VAL A 178 -9.14 20.38 8.36
C VAL A 178 -7.94 20.69 9.24
N PHE A 179 -6.89 19.85 9.23
CA PHE A 179 -5.66 20.13 9.96
C PHE A 179 -5.05 21.46 9.54
N ARG A 180 -4.96 21.73 8.23
CA ARG A 180 -4.37 22.99 7.70
C ARG A 180 -5.11 24.24 8.18
N GLU A 181 -6.44 24.17 8.24
CA GLU A 181 -7.27 25.27 8.73
C GLU A 181 -7.20 25.40 10.26
N ALA A 182 -7.52 24.32 10.98
CA ALA A 182 -7.53 24.28 12.44
C ALA A 182 -6.16 24.55 13.06
N ALA A 183 -5.06 24.25 12.36
CA ALA A 183 -3.71 24.60 12.77
C ALA A 183 -3.53 26.12 12.97
N HIS A 184 -4.25 26.96 12.23
CA HIS A 184 -4.20 28.41 12.37
C HIS A 184 -5.24 28.96 13.34
N ASP A 185 -6.44 28.37 13.35
CA ASP A 185 -7.58 28.91 14.12
C ASP A 185 -7.55 28.50 15.59
N GLU A 186 -7.24 27.23 15.87
CA GLU A 186 -7.40 26.67 17.22
C GLU A 186 -6.19 26.97 18.10
N PRO A 187 -6.37 27.49 19.33
CA PRO A 187 -5.26 27.89 20.20
C PRO A 187 -4.48 26.72 20.79
N ASP A 188 -5.09 25.52 20.87
CA ASP A 188 -4.50 24.36 21.51
C ASP A 188 -4.73 23.07 20.72
N LEU A 189 -3.89 22.06 20.96
CA LEU A 189 -3.94 20.78 20.26
C LEU A 189 -5.21 19.97 20.56
N THR A 190 -5.82 20.12 21.73
CA THR A 190 -7.03 19.38 22.10
C THR A 190 -8.21 19.88 21.26
N SER A 191 -8.38 21.19 21.13
CA SER A 191 -9.39 21.82 20.29
C SER A 191 -9.21 21.48 18.81
N LEU A 192 -7.96 21.48 18.34
CA LEU A 192 -7.59 21.04 16.99
C LEU A 192 -7.98 19.57 16.76
N ALA A 193 -7.62 18.66 17.66
CA ALA A 193 -7.96 17.25 17.52
C ALA A 193 -9.46 16.99 17.59
N ALA A 194 -10.21 17.76 18.39
CA ALA A 194 -11.68 17.69 18.40
C ALA A 194 -12.30 18.09 17.04
N ARG A 195 -11.66 18.96 16.26
CA ARG A 195 -12.07 19.26 14.86
C ARG A 195 -11.78 18.10 13.92
N LEU A 196 -10.63 17.45 14.08
CA LEU A 196 -10.29 16.26 13.29
C LEU A 196 -11.23 15.11 13.62
N GLU A 197 -11.48 14.84 14.90
CA GLU A 197 -12.42 13.83 15.40
C GLU A 197 -13.79 13.99 14.74
N ARG A 198 -14.34 15.21 14.77
CA ARG A 198 -15.63 15.51 14.15
C ARG A 198 -15.64 15.29 12.64
N THR A 199 -14.50 15.48 11.98
CA THR A 199 -14.38 15.27 10.53
C THR A 199 -14.39 13.77 10.21
N VAL A 200 -13.61 12.97 10.93
CA VAL A 200 -13.56 11.51 10.74
C VAL A 200 -14.89 10.87 11.13
N ALA A 201 -15.48 11.27 12.25
CA ALA A 201 -16.77 10.74 12.74
C ALA A 201 -17.97 11.06 11.83
N ARG A 202 -17.83 12.00 10.88
CA ARG A 202 -18.87 12.34 9.89
C ARG A 202 -18.83 11.47 8.64
N GLU A 203 -17.77 10.71 8.40
CA GLU A 203 -17.73 9.82 7.24
C GLU A 203 -18.72 8.67 7.43
N GLU A 204 -19.58 8.45 6.43
CA GLU A 204 -20.84 7.67 6.54
C GLU A 204 -20.68 6.17 6.84
N ASP A 205 -19.44 5.65 6.89
CA ASP A 205 -19.19 4.21 7.09
C ASP A 205 -19.05 3.80 8.56
N GLY A 206 -18.84 4.72 9.51
CA GLY A 206 -18.76 4.40 10.97
C GLY A 206 -17.67 3.42 11.42
N GLU A 207 -17.03 2.72 10.50
CA GLU A 207 -16.00 1.72 10.70
C GLU A 207 -14.60 2.26 10.47
N LYS A 208 -14.46 3.47 9.88
CA LYS A 208 -13.17 4.08 9.57
C LYS A 208 -12.63 4.87 10.75
N PHE A 209 -11.34 4.70 11.00
CA PHE A 209 -10.62 5.48 12.00
C PHE A 209 -9.24 5.89 11.51
N VAL A 210 -8.68 6.92 12.15
CA VAL A 210 -7.35 7.44 11.81
C VAL A 210 -6.50 7.46 13.07
N THR A 211 -5.40 6.70 13.05
CA THR A 211 -4.38 6.85 14.08
C THR A 211 -3.58 8.11 13.75
N ALA A 212 -3.35 8.98 14.72
CA ALA A 212 -2.57 10.19 14.47
C ALA A 212 -1.78 10.63 15.70
N VAL A 213 -0.63 11.22 15.45
CA VAL A 213 0.09 12.02 16.43
C VAL A 213 0.23 13.45 15.92
N ILE A 214 -0.06 14.41 16.80
CA ILE A 214 0.06 15.82 16.52
C ILE A 214 1.12 16.39 17.47
N ALA A 215 2.04 17.16 16.91
CA ALA A 215 3.09 17.84 17.66
C ALA A 215 3.04 19.35 17.40
N GLU A 216 3.16 20.16 18.45
CA GLU A 216 3.30 21.61 18.39
C GLU A 216 4.66 22.00 18.96
N ILE A 217 5.55 22.51 18.11
CA ILE A 217 6.89 22.95 18.49
C ILE A 217 6.87 24.46 18.74
N HIS A 218 7.14 24.85 20.00
CA HIS A 218 7.39 26.22 20.40
C HIS A 218 8.91 26.47 20.42
N ALA A 219 9.43 27.10 19.37
CA ALA A 219 10.87 27.36 19.24
C ALA A 219 11.42 28.24 20.38
N ASP A 220 10.66 29.25 20.80
CA ASP A 220 11.05 30.19 21.86
C ASP A 220 11.17 29.49 23.23
N GLU A 221 10.24 28.60 23.55
CA GLU A 221 10.22 27.87 24.82
C GLU A 221 11.09 26.60 24.80
N ARG A 222 11.52 26.14 23.61
CA ARG A 222 12.20 24.85 23.40
C ARG A 222 11.42 23.67 23.96
N VAL A 223 10.11 23.75 23.82
CA VAL A 223 9.16 22.73 24.25
C VAL A 223 8.33 22.28 23.06
N THR A 224 8.09 20.98 22.98
CA THR A 224 7.12 20.39 22.10
C THR A 224 5.95 19.86 22.92
N VAL A 225 4.73 20.22 22.51
CA VAL A 225 3.50 19.63 23.03
C VAL A 225 3.07 18.53 22.08
N PHE A 226 2.76 17.35 22.61
CA PHE A 226 2.29 16.21 21.85
C PHE A 226 0.87 15.86 22.23
N LEU A 227 0.09 15.43 21.25
CA LEU A 227 -1.21 14.80 21.42
C LEU A 227 -1.23 13.52 20.57
N ASN A 228 -1.46 12.38 21.21
CA ASN A 228 -1.46 11.08 20.55
C ASN A 228 -2.87 10.48 20.54
N CYS A 229 -3.40 10.25 19.35
CA CYS A 229 -4.69 9.63 19.07
C CYS A 229 -4.47 8.21 18.54
N GLY A 230 -3.94 7.32 19.39
CA GLY A 230 -3.77 5.89 19.09
C GLY A 230 -2.65 5.55 18.09
N HIS A 231 -1.66 6.42 17.90
CA HIS A 231 -0.55 6.25 16.95
C HIS A 231 0.76 5.83 17.67
N PRO A 232 1.75 5.24 16.97
CA PRO A 232 3.07 5.01 17.55
C PRO A 232 3.67 6.29 18.18
N PRO A 233 4.31 6.18 19.37
CA PRO A 233 4.87 7.34 20.05
C PRO A 233 6.05 7.93 19.29
N PRO A 234 6.12 9.25 19.08
CA PRO A 234 7.28 9.89 18.44
C PRO A 234 8.58 9.62 19.19
N MET A 235 9.68 9.55 18.46
CA MET A 235 11.01 9.36 19.05
C MET A 235 11.79 10.66 19.04
N ILE A 236 12.30 11.08 20.19
CA ILE A 236 13.32 12.13 20.27
C ILE A 236 14.70 11.48 20.36
N VAL A 237 15.57 11.80 19.41
CA VAL A 237 17.00 11.51 19.47
C VAL A 237 17.71 12.73 20.02
N ARG A 238 18.40 12.58 21.14
CA ARG A 238 19.13 13.65 21.82
C ARG A 238 20.47 13.89 21.15
N ALA A 239 21.05 15.06 21.38
CA ALA A 239 22.39 15.40 20.89
C ALA A 239 23.50 14.44 21.37
N ASP A 240 23.31 13.74 22.49
CA ASP A 240 24.23 12.71 23.00
C ASP A 240 24.00 11.32 22.38
N GLY A 241 23.07 11.20 21.44
CA GLY A 241 22.67 9.95 20.78
C GLY A 241 21.66 9.12 21.57
N SER A 242 21.25 9.54 22.77
CA SER A 242 20.21 8.83 23.52
C SER A 242 18.83 9.00 22.88
N THR A 243 18.03 7.94 22.93
CA THR A 243 16.67 7.92 22.34
C THR A 243 15.61 7.88 23.42
N ASP A 244 14.53 8.63 23.24
CA ASP A 244 13.44 8.70 24.18
C ASP A 244 12.09 8.77 23.46
N LEU A 245 11.24 7.77 23.71
CA LEU A 245 9.90 7.68 23.11
C LEU A 245 8.91 8.54 23.90
N ARG A 246 8.13 9.34 23.18
CA ARG A 246 7.10 10.22 23.74
C ARG A 246 5.78 9.48 23.85
N CYS A 247 5.76 8.54 24.79
CA CYS A 247 4.54 7.84 25.17
C CYS A 247 3.56 8.83 25.82
N PRO A 248 2.28 8.81 25.43
CA PRO A 248 1.27 9.64 26.07
C PRO A 248 1.05 9.20 27.52
N PRO A 249 0.57 10.10 28.39
CA PRO A 249 0.29 9.78 29.80
C PRO A 249 -0.84 8.75 29.96
N ALA A 250 -1.77 8.72 28.99
CA ALA A 250 -2.80 7.72 28.84
C ALA A 250 -2.99 7.43 27.35
N TYR A 251 -3.20 6.16 26.99
CA TYR A 251 -3.51 5.79 25.61
C TYR A 251 -4.96 6.19 25.30
N ALA A 252 -5.14 6.91 24.21
CA ALA A 252 -6.44 7.31 23.70
C ALA A 252 -6.79 6.53 22.44
N LEU A 253 -8.09 6.51 22.12
CA LEU A 253 -8.55 5.89 20.88
C LEU A 253 -8.12 6.69 19.65
N PRO A 254 -8.00 6.02 18.49
CA PRO A 254 -7.88 6.66 17.19
C PRO A 254 -9.01 7.65 16.91
N LEU A 255 -8.74 8.62 16.04
CA LEU A 255 -9.73 9.58 15.59
C LEU A 255 -10.89 8.87 14.88
N GLY A 256 -12.12 9.29 15.14
CA GLY A 256 -13.36 8.69 14.62
C GLY A 256 -13.98 7.65 15.55
N LEU A 257 -13.24 7.16 16.54
CA LEU A 257 -13.73 6.18 17.52
C LEU A 257 -14.15 6.80 18.85
N GLY A 258 -14.01 8.11 19.05
CA GLY A 258 -14.35 8.77 20.33
C GLY A 258 -15.82 8.62 20.72
N MET A 259 -16.72 8.46 19.75
CA MET A 259 -18.15 8.22 19.97
C MET A 259 -18.45 6.82 20.57
N HIS A 260 -17.51 5.88 20.47
CA HIS A 260 -17.64 4.51 20.98
C HIS A 260 -17.20 4.36 22.45
N GLY A 261 -16.89 5.49 23.11
CA GLY A 261 -16.47 5.57 24.50
C GLY A 261 -14.95 5.59 24.65
N GLY A 262 -14.44 6.45 25.52
CA GLY A 262 -12.99 6.62 25.76
C GLY A 262 -12.71 7.99 26.35
N GLU A 263 -11.63 8.11 27.11
CA GLU A 263 -11.15 9.42 27.54
C GLU A 263 -10.52 10.16 26.36
N PRO A 264 -10.71 11.49 26.25
CA PRO A 264 -10.08 12.26 25.20
C PRO A 264 -8.55 12.20 25.33
N PRO A 265 -7.81 12.29 24.22
CA PRO A 265 -6.35 12.30 24.25
C PRO A 265 -5.85 13.46 25.11
N LEU A 266 -4.83 13.17 25.93
CA LEU A 266 -4.22 14.14 26.82
C LEU A 266 -2.95 14.70 26.20
N THR A 267 -2.80 16.03 26.25
CA THR A 267 -1.57 16.68 25.84
C THR A 267 -0.46 16.40 26.84
N HIS A 268 0.76 16.27 26.34
CA HIS A 268 1.94 16.17 27.19
C HIS A 268 3.12 16.94 26.59
N ARG A 269 3.97 17.48 27.45
CA ARG A 269 5.08 18.37 27.06
C ARG A 269 6.39 17.62 27.15
N SER A 270 7.29 17.87 26.20
CA SER A 270 8.67 17.43 26.26
C SER A 270 9.62 18.52 25.82
N ARG A 271 10.83 18.52 26.40
CA ARG A 271 11.91 19.41 25.96
C ARG A 271 12.38 18.99 24.58
N PHE A 272 12.48 19.94 23.66
CA PHE A 272 13.06 19.76 22.34
C PHE A 272 13.97 20.95 22.03
N ALA A 273 15.28 20.71 22.11
CA ALA A 273 16.30 21.75 22.03
C ALA A 273 17.15 21.62 20.75
N PRO A 274 17.87 22.68 20.35
CA PRO A 274 18.88 22.60 19.29
C PRO A 274 19.88 21.47 19.56
N GLY A 275 20.14 20.66 18.54
CA GLY A 275 20.93 19.44 18.63
C GLY A 275 20.09 18.17 18.79
N ASP A 276 18.86 18.28 19.30
CA ASP A 276 17.90 17.17 19.31
C ASP A 276 17.26 17.00 17.92
N GLN A 277 16.75 15.79 17.67
CA GLN A 277 15.98 15.43 16.49
C GLN A 277 14.67 14.77 16.93
N LEU A 278 13.59 15.09 16.24
CA LEU A 278 12.26 14.53 16.45
C LEU A 278 11.88 13.70 15.22
N LEU A 279 11.72 12.40 15.41
CA LEU A 279 11.23 11.47 14.40
C LEU A 279 9.76 11.12 14.70
N LEU A 280 8.88 11.43 13.75
CA LEU A 280 7.51 10.91 13.70
C LEU A 280 7.44 9.87 12.58
N TYR A 281 6.68 8.81 12.78
CA TYR A 281 6.66 7.68 11.86
C TYR A 281 5.35 6.90 11.98
N THR A 282 4.94 6.26 10.89
CA THR A 282 3.82 5.32 10.87
C THR A 282 4.27 3.92 11.27
N ASP A 283 3.31 3.06 11.62
CA ASP A 283 3.58 1.71 12.09
C ASP A 283 4.27 0.84 11.04
N GLY A 284 4.09 1.09 9.74
CA GLY A 284 4.79 0.39 8.66
C GLY A 284 6.33 0.45 8.76
N VAL A 285 6.89 1.41 9.49
CA VAL A 285 8.32 1.43 9.84
C VAL A 285 8.66 0.40 10.92
N THR A 286 7.95 0.45 12.05
CA THR A 286 8.22 -0.43 13.20
C THR A 286 7.72 -1.87 12.99
N GLU A 287 6.70 -2.04 12.16
CA GLU A 287 6.10 -3.32 11.83
C GLU A 287 6.78 -4.00 10.64
N ALA A 288 7.75 -3.36 9.99
CA ALA A 288 8.60 -4.01 9.00
C ALA A 288 9.29 -5.23 9.61
N ARG A 289 9.23 -6.38 8.91
CA ARG A 289 9.69 -7.68 9.44
C ARG A 289 10.78 -8.27 8.58
N ASP A 290 11.78 -8.87 9.22
CA ASP A 290 12.74 -9.72 8.53
C ASP A 290 12.15 -11.08 8.13
N ALA A 291 12.97 -11.94 7.54
CA ALA A 291 12.58 -13.28 7.10
C ALA A 291 12.12 -14.19 8.27
N ASP A 292 12.55 -13.90 9.50
CA ASP A 292 12.19 -14.63 10.71
C ASP A 292 10.93 -14.04 11.38
N GLY A 293 10.37 -12.95 10.82
CA GLY A 293 9.18 -12.28 11.33
C GLY A 293 9.46 -11.27 12.44
N THR A 294 10.73 -10.92 12.68
CA THR A 294 11.14 -9.98 13.73
C THR A 294 10.91 -8.54 13.29
N PHE A 295 10.21 -7.77 14.13
CA PHE A 295 9.96 -6.35 13.92
C PHE A 295 11.24 -5.52 13.87
N TYR A 296 11.20 -4.42 13.12
CA TYR A 296 12.34 -3.53 12.94
C TYR A 296 12.71 -2.82 14.25
N PRO A 297 13.95 -2.96 14.74
CA PRO A 297 14.37 -2.39 16.03
C PRO A 297 14.71 -0.90 15.91
N LEU A 298 13.71 -0.05 15.64
CA LEU A 298 13.89 1.39 15.34
C LEU A 298 14.77 2.13 16.36
N ARG A 299 14.60 1.86 17.66
CA ARG A 299 15.37 2.52 18.74
C ARG A 299 16.85 2.18 18.68
N GLU A 300 17.19 0.93 18.37
CA GLU A 300 18.59 0.47 18.27
C GLU A 300 19.26 1.04 17.02
N ARG A 301 18.47 1.39 16.01
CA ARG A 301 18.91 1.95 14.73
C ARG A 301 18.91 3.48 14.69
N ALA A 302 18.54 4.15 15.78
CA ALA A 302 18.48 5.60 15.84
C ALA A 302 19.82 6.31 15.57
N GLY A 303 20.95 5.63 15.74
CA GLY A 303 22.27 6.14 15.35
C GLY A 303 22.40 6.48 13.86
N LEU A 304 21.55 5.89 13.00
CA LEU A 304 21.48 6.22 11.57
C LEU A 304 20.94 7.64 11.32
N LEU A 305 20.25 8.23 12.31
CA LEU A 305 19.77 9.60 12.22
C LEU A 305 20.85 10.65 12.54
N GLY A 306 22.06 10.23 12.91
CA GLY A 306 23.15 11.11 13.33
C GLY A 306 23.73 12.02 12.25
N ASP A 307 23.30 11.91 10.99
CA ASP A 307 23.78 12.75 9.90
C ASP A 307 23.41 14.23 10.09
N ALA A 308 24.30 15.12 9.65
CA ALA A 308 24.08 16.56 9.64
C ALA A 308 23.02 16.99 8.60
N ASP A 309 22.68 16.15 7.62
CA ASP A 309 21.57 16.33 6.67
C ASP A 309 20.34 15.46 7.04
N ALA A 310 19.13 16.01 6.94
CA ALA A 310 17.91 15.38 7.44
C ALA A 310 17.36 14.40 6.41
N GLU A 311 17.56 14.75 5.14
CA GLU A 311 17.18 13.92 4.01
C GLU A 311 18.12 12.71 3.97
N GLU A 312 19.43 12.91 4.15
CA GLU A 312 20.40 11.81 4.21
C GLU A 312 20.19 10.89 5.42
N ALA A 313 19.92 11.45 6.60
CA ALA A 313 19.56 10.69 7.80
C ALA A 313 18.31 9.81 7.59
N LEU A 314 17.23 10.37 7.02
CA LEU A 314 16.02 9.60 6.71
C LEU A 314 16.25 8.56 5.61
N GLU A 315 17.06 8.88 4.60
CA GLU A 315 17.39 7.96 3.52
C GLU A 315 18.22 6.77 4.04
N ALA A 316 19.16 7.01 4.95
CA ALA A 316 19.93 5.97 5.61
C ALA A 316 19.01 5.04 6.44
N LEU A 317 18.08 5.62 7.22
CA LEU A 317 17.10 4.85 7.98
C LEU A 317 16.17 4.05 7.07
N ARG A 318 15.63 4.67 6.01
CA ARG A 318 14.78 4.02 5.00
C ARG A 318 15.50 2.85 4.34
N GLY A 319 16.76 3.05 3.93
CA GLY A 319 17.58 2.00 3.33
C GLY A 319 17.83 0.84 4.28
N ASP A 320 17.94 1.10 5.59
CA ASP A 320 18.09 0.06 6.61
C ASP A 320 16.78 -0.71 6.86
N VAL A 321 15.64 -0.02 6.92
CA VAL A 321 14.31 -0.64 7.04
C VAL A 321 14.04 -1.59 5.85
N VAL A 322 14.30 -1.14 4.61
CA VAL A 322 14.15 -1.97 3.41
C VAL A 322 15.10 -3.17 3.42
N ARG A 323 16.33 -2.98 3.90
CA ARG A 323 17.31 -4.07 4.02
C ARG A 323 16.89 -5.10 5.07
N HIS A 324 16.38 -4.64 6.21
CA HIS A 324 15.83 -5.51 7.26
C HIS A 324 14.66 -6.34 6.73
N ALA A 325 13.76 -5.73 5.96
CA ALA A 325 12.62 -6.40 5.36
C ALA A 325 12.96 -7.43 4.27
N ASN A 326 14.21 -7.43 3.76
CA ASN A 326 14.68 -8.32 2.69
C ASN A 326 13.75 -8.35 1.45
N GLY A 327 13.13 -7.22 1.12
CA GLY A 327 12.08 -7.13 0.10
C GLY A 327 11.28 -5.83 0.18
N PRO A 328 10.23 -5.69 -0.63
CA PRO A 328 9.31 -4.56 -0.51
C PRO A 328 8.55 -4.63 0.82
N LEU A 329 8.21 -3.47 1.38
CA LEU A 329 7.47 -3.40 2.64
C LEU A 329 6.07 -4.01 2.51
N HIS A 330 5.58 -4.56 3.63
CA HIS A 330 4.24 -5.12 3.73
C HIS A 330 3.16 -4.05 3.90
N ASP A 331 3.52 -2.92 4.50
CA ASP A 331 2.68 -1.74 4.63
C ASP A 331 3.40 -0.46 4.21
N ASP A 332 2.62 0.59 3.98
CA ASP A 332 3.15 1.91 3.69
C ASP A 332 3.89 2.45 4.91
N ALA A 333 5.00 3.15 4.66
CA ALA A 333 5.85 3.67 5.70
C ALA A 333 6.16 5.15 5.43
N ALA A 334 5.61 6.01 6.27
CA ALA A 334 5.92 7.43 6.33
C ALA A 334 6.83 7.72 7.53
N MET A 335 7.85 8.54 7.28
CA MET A 335 8.75 9.07 8.30
C MET A 335 8.91 10.57 8.10
N MET A 336 8.85 11.33 9.18
CA MET A 336 9.12 12.76 9.19
C MET A 336 10.15 13.07 10.28
N LEU A 337 11.23 13.74 9.88
CA LEU A 337 12.31 14.16 10.76
C LEU A 337 12.31 15.68 10.88
N LEU A 338 12.29 16.17 12.12
CA LEU A 338 12.42 17.59 12.44
C LEU A 338 13.65 17.82 13.32
N ARG A 339 14.35 18.92 13.08
CA ARG A 339 15.46 19.40 13.92
C ARG A 339 15.65 20.89 13.75
N TYR A 340 16.25 21.53 14.74
CA TYR A 340 16.60 22.94 14.62
C TYR A 340 17.67 23.15 13.54
N ARG A 341 17.58 24.29 12.85
CA ARG A 341 18.63 24.74 11.93
C ARG A 341 19.91 24.98 12.72
N GLN A 342 21.02 24.43 12.22
CA GLN A 342 22.34 24.87 12.66
C GLN A 342 22.53 26.31 12.17
N ARG A 343 22.88 27.22 13.09
CA ARG A 343 23.25 28.60 12.76
C ARG A 343 24.64 28.66 12.16
#